data_AF-A0A8J6BQJ7-F1
#
_entry.id   AF-A0A8J6BQJ7-F1
#
_cell.length_a   1.000
_cell.length_b   1.000
_cell.length_c   1.000
_cell.angle_alpha   90.00
_cell.angle_beta   90.00
_cell.angle_gamma   90.00
#
_symmetry.space_group_name_H-M   'P 1'
#
loop_
_entity.id
_entity.type
_entity.pdbx_description
1 polymer ?
#
loop_
_entity_poly.entity_id
_entity_poly.type
_entity_poly.pdbx_seq_one_letter_code
_entity_poly.pdbx_strand_id
1 'polypeptide(L)'
;MSSSSLSPAGSDGDSAGAVVTGSSDNRREKRRRSNRESARRSRLRKQQHLDELVQEVARLQAENARILARANDITGQYVRVEQENTVLRARAGELGDRLRSVNEVLRVVEEFSGVAMDIQEECPPDDPLLRPWQIPYPATAMPIAATATHMLQY
;
A
#
# COMPACT_ATOMS: atom_id res chain seq x y z
N MET A 1 4.11 32.89 -31.08
CA MET A 1 5.10 33.50 -30.16
C MET A 1 6.45 33.39 -30.85
N SER A 2 7.09 34.52 -31.06
CA SER A 2 8.12 34.75 -32.08
C SER A 2 9.44 34.06 -31.80
N SER A 3 9.99 33.45 -32.85
CA SER A 3 11.38 33.00 -32.96
C SER A 3 12.29 34.19 -33.24
N SER A 4 13.19 34.54 -32.32
CA SER A 4 14.25 35.52 -32.57
C SER A 4 15.59 34.80 -32.76
N SER A 5 15.99 34.74 -34.03
CA SER A 5 17.31 34.38 -34.52
C SER A 5 18.36 35.41 -34.07
N LEU A 6 19.46 34.94 -33.48
CA LEU A 6 20.67 35.75 -33.26
C LEU A 6 21.76 35.28 -34.22
N SER A 7 21.93 36.01 -35.30
CA SER A 7 23.08 35.92 -36.20
C SER A 7 24.27 36.66 -35.57
N PRO A 8 25.49 36.10 -35.51
CA PRO A 8 26.67 36.87 -35.20
C PRO A 8 27.27 37.42 -36.50
N ALA A 9 27.02 38.69 -36.76
CA ALA A 9 27.81 39.50 -37.67
C ALA A 9 28.91 40.22 -36.86
N GLY A 10 30.15 40.11 -37.33
CA GLY A 10 31.35 40.74 -36.74
C GLY A 10 32.57 40.13 -37.41
N SER A 11 32.84 40.50 -38.66
CA SER A 11 33.68 41.64 -39.06
C SER A 11 35.16 41.28 -38.96
N ASP A 12 35.71 40.87 -40.10
CA ASP A 12 37.14 40.75 -40.34
C ASP A 12 37.83 42.10 -40.11
N GLY A 13 38.77 42.12 -39.17
CA GLY A 13 39.64 43.24 -38.86
C GLY A 13 41.04 42.69 -38.59
N ASP A 14 41.83 42.63 -39.64
CA ASP A 14 43.23 42.25 -39.64
C ASP A 14 44.10 43.25 -38.86
N SER A 15 45.25 42.78 -38.34
CA SER A 15 46.37 43.57 -37.80
C SER A 15 46.30 44.13 -36.35
N ALA A 16 46.13 43.23 -35.36
CA ALA A 16 46.71 43.36 -34.00
C ALA A 16 47.09 41.98 -33.39
N GLY A 17 47.51 41.05 -34.26
CA GLY A 17 47.17 39.62 -34.16
C GLY A 17 48.10 38.67 -33.40
N ALA A 18 49.14 39.11 -32.68
CA ALA A 18 50.10 38.17 -32.07
C ALA A 18 49.93 37.93 -30.55
N VAL A 19 49.59 38.96 -29.76
CA VAL A 19 49.54 38.86 -28.28
C VAL A 19 48.12 38.59 -27.74
N VAL A 20 47.09 39.10 -28.41
CA VAL A 20 45.68 38.93 -28.00
C VAL A 20 45.10 37.55 -28.39
N THR A 21 45.59 36.96 -29.48
CA THR A 21 45.17 35.64 -30.00
C THR A 21 45.62 34.51 -29.07
N GLY A 22 46.88 34.50 -28.62
CA GLY A 22 47.39 33.49 -27.70
C GLY A 22 46.67 33.43 -26.34
N SER A 23 46.25 34.59 -25.79
CA SER A 23 45.45 34.66 -24.57
C SER A 23 44.01 34.17 -24.79
N SER A 24 43.41 34.52 -25.93
CA SER A 24 42.05 34.13 -26.30
C SER A 24 41.93 32.64 -26.60
N ASP A 25 42.94 32.06 -27.26
CA ASP A 25 43.02 30.62 -27.54
C ASP A 25 43.24 29.80 -26.27
N ASN A 26 44.10 30.28 -25.36
CA ASN A 26 44.27 29.66 -24.04
C ASN A 26 42.96 29.69 -23.23
N ARG A 27 42.23 30.81 -23.25
CA ARG A 27 40.89 30.92 -22.64
C ARG A 27 39.87 29.98 -23.29
N ARG A 28 39.92 29.82 -24.62
CA ARG A 28 39.07 28.88 -25.36
C ARG A 28 39.37 27.43 -24.99
N GLU A 29 40.64 27.04 -24.93
CA GLU A 29 41.06 25.69 -24.55
C GLU A 29 40.70 25.36 -23.09
N LYS A 30 40.91 26.31 -22.16
CA LYS A 30 40.44 26.19 -20.77
C LYS A 30 38.93 25.98 -20.68
N ARG A 31 38.14 26.74 -21.44
CA ARG A 31 36.67 26.54 -21.52
C ARG A 31 36.31 25.18 -22.10
N ARG A 32 37.00 24.70 -23.14
CA ARG A 32 36.76 23.37 -23.70
C ARG A 32 37.02 22.26 -22.69
N ARG A 33 38.11 22.34 -21.92
CA ARG A 33 38.41 21.37 -20.86
C ARG A 33 37.40 21.41 -19.73
N SER A 34 37.07 22.61 -19.24
CA SER A 34 36.07 22.79 -18.18
C SER A 34 34.67 22.31 -18.61
N ASN A 35 34.23 22.64 -19.84
CA ASN A 35 32.95 22.18 -20.37
C ASN A 35 32.92 20.66 -20.59
N ARG A 36 34.03 20.08 -21.08
CA ARG A 36 34.17 18.63 -21.20
C ARG A 36 34.02 17.96 -19.84
N GLU A 37 34.68 18.49 -18.83
CA GLU A 37 34.59 17.96 -17.47
C GLU A 37 33.19 18.16 -16.87
N SER A 38 32.56 19.31 -17.06
CA SER A 38 31.21 19.57 -16.55
C SER A 38 30.16 18.70 -17.24
N ALA A 39 30.27 18.46 -18.56
CA ALA A 39 29.44 17.52 -19.29
C ALA A 39 29.63 16.09 -18.78
N ARG A 40 30.87 15.65 -18.51
CA ARG A 40 31.15 14.35 -17.90
C ARG A 40 30.51 14.23 -16.51
N ARG A 41 30.70 15.22 -15.63
CA ARG A 41 30.10 15.25 -14.28
C ARG A 41 28.58 15.27 -14.34
N SER A 42 27.99 15.97 -15.31
CA SER A 42 26.53 15.97 -15.51
C SER A 42 26.01 14.59 -15.92
N ARG A 43 26.67 13.93 -16.88
CA ARG A 43 26.32 12.56 -17.29
C ARG A 43 26.44 11.57 -16.13
N LEU A 44 27.52 11.65 -15.35
CA LEU A 44 27.73 10.79 -14.20
C LEU A 44 26.64 10.96 -13.14
N ARG A 45 26.28 12.20 -12.78
CA ARG A 45 25.20 12.46 -11.83
C ARG A 45 23.85 11.92 -12.31
N LYS A 46 23.55 12.07 -13.61
CA LYS A 46 22.33 11.50 -14.20
C LYS A 46 22.35 9.97 -14.14
N GLN A 47 23.48 9.33 -14.43
CA GLN A 47 23.61 7.87 -14.31
C GLN A 47 23.38 7.40 -12.88
N GLN A 48 24.04 8.04 -11.90
CA GLN A 48 23.85 7.71 -10.48
C GLN A 48 22.39 7.83 -10.06
N HIS A 49 21.70 8.89 -10.47
CA HIS A 49 20.29 9.06 -10.15
C HIS A 49 19.39 7.99 -10.79
N LEU A 50 19.70 7.55 -12.03
CA LEU A 50 19.00 6.43 -12.64
C LEU A 50 19.24 5.13 -11.88
N ASP A 51 20.48 4.87 -11.47
CA ASP A 51 20.85 3.68 -10.71
C ASP A 51 20.15 3.65 -9.33
N GLU A 52 20.08 4.80 -8.65
CA GLU A 52 19.32 4.98 -7.41
C GLU A 52 17.82 4.69 -7.60
N LEU A 53 17.21 5.22 -8.66
CA LEU A 53 15.79 4.96 -8.96
C LEU A 53 15.54 3.48 -9.26
N VAL A 54 16.43 2.81 -10.00
CA VAL A 54 16.32 1.37 -10.29
C VAL A 54 16.40 0.55 -8.99
N GLN A 55 17.33 0.90 -8.09
CA GLN A 55 17.44 0.26 -6.79
C GLN A 55 16.19 0.47 -5.94
N GLU A 56 15.63 1.67 -5.93
CA GLU A 56 14.43 1.98 -5.16
C GLU A 56 13.21 1.22 -5.69
N VAL A 57 13.04 1.14 -7.01
CA VAL A 57 11.99 0.32 -7.62
C VAL A 57 12.13 -1.15 -7.22
N ALA A 58 13.35 -1.72 -7.30
CA ALA A 58 13.59 -3.10 -6.89
C ALA A 58 13.30 -3.32 -5.40
N ARG A 59 13.68 -2.36 -4.54
CA ARG A 59 13.40 -2.39 -3.10
C ARG A 59 11.90 -2.38 -2.82
N LEU A 60 11.16 -1.46 -3.45
CA LEU A 60 9.71 -1.34 -3.30
C LEU A 60 8.98 -2.57 -3.84
N GLN A 61 9.43 -3.16 -4.95
CA GLN A 61 8.86 -4.40 -5.47
C GLN A 61 9.06 -5.57 -4.50
N ALA A 62 10.24 -5.71 -3.91
CA ALA A 62 10.52 -6.73 -2.90
C ALA A 62 9.68 -6.51 -1.63
N GLU A 63 9.54 -5.27 -1.17
CA GLU A 63 8.71 -4.91 -0.02
C GLU A 63 7.23 -5.20 -0.27
N ASN A 64 6.71 -4.85 -1.46
CA ASN A 64 5.35 -5.13 -1.85
C ASN A 64 5.08 -6.65 -1.88
N ALA A 65 5.98 -7.43 -2.51
CA ALA A 65 5.88 -8.89 -2.50
C ALA A 65 5.86 -9.47 -1.08
N ARG A 66 6.69 -8.93 -0.17
CA ARG A 66 6.71 -9.34 1.25
C ARG A 66 5.40 -9.01 1.96
N ILE A 67 4.83 -7.82 1.73
CA ILE A 67 3.56 -7.40 2.32
C ILE A 67 2.43 -8.31 1.81
N LEU A 68 2.38 -8.58 0.50
CA LEU A 68 1.38 -9.49 -0.08
C LEU A 68 1.48 -10.91 0.49
N ALA A 69 2.69 -11.44 0.65
CA ALA A 69 2.89 -12.75 1.26
C ALA A 69 2.37 -12.79 2.70
N ARG A 70 2.66 -11.74 3.50
CA ARG A 70 2.16 -11.62 4.87
C ARG A 70 0.64 -11.46 4.92
N ALA A 71 0.05 -10.69 4.01
CA ALA A 71 -1.39 -10.52 3.92
C ALA A 71 -2.07 -11.87 3.65
N ASN A 72 -1.56 -12.64 2.67
CA ASN A 72 -2.07 -13.98 2.36
C ASN A 72 -1.96 -14.95 3.55
N ASP A 73 -0.84 -14.93 4.28
CA ASP A 73 -0.68 -15.74 5.48
C ASP A 73 -1.70 -15.37 6.57
N ILE A 74 -1.88 -14.08 6.85
CA ILE A 74 -2.89 -13.59 7.81
C ILE A 74 -4.29 -13.98 7.37
N THR A 75 -4.62 -13.86 6.08
CA THR A 75 -5.91 -14.30 5.55
C THR A 75 -6.12 -15.80 5.74
N GLY A 76 -5.09 -16.62 5.51
CA GLY A 76 -5.15 -18.06 5.76
C GLY A 76 -5.39 -18.40 7.24
N GLN A 77 -4.70 -17.71 8.15
CA GLN A 77 -4.90 -17.86 9.59
C GLN A 77 -6.32 -17.42 10.01
N TYR A 78 -6.80 -16.30 9.48
CA TYR A 78 -8.16 -15.81 9.73
C TYR A 78 -9.22 -16.84 9.31
N VAL A 79 -9.10 -17.41 8.11
CA VAL A 79 -10.04 -18.43 7.62
C VAL A 79 -10.05 -19.65 8.54
N ARG A 80 -8.89 -20.09 9.04
CA ARG A 80 -8.80 -21.20 10.00
C ARG A 80 -9.53 -20.89 11.31
N VAL A 81 -9.25 -19.73 11.90
CA VAL A 81 -9.90 -19.31 13.15
C VAL A 81 -11.42 -19.15 12.95
N GLU A 82 -11.86 -18.62 11.81
CA GLU A 82 -13.28 -18.49 11.51
C GLU A 82 -13.96 -19.86 11.37
N GLN A 83 -13.30 -20.84 10.73
CA GLN A 83 -13.80 -22.21 10.68
C GLN A 83 -13.95 -22.82 12.07
N GLU A 84 -12.94 -22.70 12.93
CA GLU A 84 -13.02 -23.15 14.32
C GLU A 84 -14.16 -22.45 15.07
N ASN A 85 -14.33 -21.14 14.86
CA ASN A 85 -15.40 -20.37 15.46
C ASN A 85 -16.78 -20.86 14.97
N THR A 86 -16.96 -21.14 13.69
CA THR A 86 -18.23 -21.70 13.17
C THR A 86 -18.60 -23.03 13.82
N VAL A 87 -17.61 -23.90 14.05
CA VAL A 87 -17.82 -25.19 14.74
C VAL A 87 -18.20 -24.96 16.20
N LEU A 88 -17.53 -24.05 16.90
CA LEU A 88 -17.85 -23.71 18.28
C LEU A 88 -19.25 -23.11 18.41
N ARG A 89 -19.65 -22.19 17.51
CA ARG A 89 -21.00 -21.63 17.47
C ARG A 89 -22.05 -22.71 17.24
N ALA A 90 -21.81 -23.64 16.32
CA ALA A 90 -22.72 -24.76 16.08
C ALA A 90 -22.89 -25.66 17.30
N ARG A 91 -21.78 -26.00 17.98
CA ARG A 91 -21.81 -26.78 19.24
C ARG A 91 -22.53 -26.02 20.35
N ALA A 92 -22.27 -24.72 20.50
CA ALA A 92 -22.96 -23.89 21.48
C ALA A 92 -24.48 -23.89 21.23
N GLY A 93 -24.91 -23.79 19.97
CA GLY A 93 -26.31 -23.94 19.57
C GLY A 93 -26.88 -25.30 19.96
N GLU A 94 -26.19 -26.41 19.63
CA GLU A 94 -26.64 -27.76 20.00
C GLU A 94 -26.80 -27.94 21.52
N LEU A 95 -25.84 -27.44 22.31
CA LEU A 95 -25.93 -27.49 23.77
C LEU A 95 -27.10 -26.64 24.29
N GLY A 96 -27.34 -25.47 23.70
CA GLY A 96 -28.50 -24.64 23.99
C GLY A 96 -29.82 -25.37 23.72
N ASP A 97 -29.96 -25.95 22.52
CA ASP A 97 -31.14 -26.74 22.14
C ASP A 97 -31.41 -27.88 23.14
N ARG A 98 -30.36 -28.60 23.57
CA ARG A 98 -30.46 -29.66 24.58
C ARG A 98 -30.88 -29.11 25.94
N LEU A 99 -30.32 -27.97 26.37
CA LEU A 99 -30.70 -27.32 27.62
C LEU A 99 -32.17 -26.90 27.59
N ARG A 100 -32.64 -26.29 26.50
CA ARG A 100 -34.06 -25.95 26.30
C ARG A 100 -34.95 -27.18 26.39
N SER A 101 -34.56 -28.28 25.74
CA SER A 101 -35.33 -29.53 25.82
C SER A 101 -35.44 -30.05 27.25
N VAL A 102 -34.37 -30.00 28.04
CA VAL A 102 -34.39 -30.44 29.45
C VAL A 102 -35.21 -29.48 30.30
N ASN A 103 -35.06 -28.17 30.10
CA ASN A 103 -35.84 -27.15 30.79
C ASN A 103 -37.34 -27.29 30.53
N GLU A 104 -37.75 -27.64 29.31
CA GLU A 104 -39.15 -27.90 28.97
C GLU A 104 -39.70 -29.12 29.71
N VAL A 105 -38.93 -30.21 29.80
CA VAL A 105 -39.33 -31.36 30.62
C VAL A 105 -39.43 -30.97 32.10
N LEU A 106 -38.51 -30.15 32.60
CA LEU A 106 -38.52 -29.70 33.99
C LEU A 106 -39.77 -28.86 34.30
N ARG A 107 -40.20 -27.98 33.38
CA ARG A 107 -41.45 -27.22 33.51
C ARG A 107 -42.68 -28.12 33.65
N VAL A 108 -42.75 -29.20 32.87
CA VAL A 108 -43.84 -30.18 32.98
C VAL A 108 -43.82 -30.88 34.34
N VAL A 109 -42.64 -31.20 34.87
CA VAL A 109 -42.48 -31.83 36.20
C VAL A 109 -42.84 -30.86 37.34
N GLU A 110 -42.45 -29.60 37.23
CA GLU A 110 -42.82 -28.53 38.15
C GLU A 110 -44.34 -28.35 38.22
N GLU A 111 -45.01 -28.30 37.05
CA GLU A 111 -46.48 -28.21 36.96
C GLU A 111 -47.17 -29.41 37.63
N PHE A 112 -46.65 -30.63 37.44
CA PHE A 112 -47.25 -31.83 38.00
C PHE A 112 -46.97 -32.01 39.51
N SER A 113 -45.77 -31.66 39.96
CA SER A 113 -45.35 -31.84 41.35
C SER A 113 -45.80 -30.69 42.27
N GLY A 114 -46.11 -29.52 41.71
CA GLY A 114 -46.43 -28.30 42.45
C GLY A 114 -45.23 -27.72 43.21
N VAL A 115 -44.02 -28.25 42.99
CA VAL A 115 -42.78 -27.77 43.61
C VAL A 115 -42.06 -26.87 42.62
N ALA A 116 -41.91 -25.60 42.99
CA ALA A 116 -41.20 -24.63 42.16
C ALA A 116 -39.74 -25.06 41.94
N MET A 117 -39.30 -25.11 40.68
CA MET A 117 -37.95 -25.53 40.29
C MET A 117 -37.16 -24.33 39.75
N ASP A 118 -35.88 -24.22 40.14
CA ASP A 118 -35.00 -23.15 39.64
C ASP A 118 -34.45 -23.53 38.26
N ILE A 119 -35.12 -23.06 37.21
CA ILE A 119 -34.79 -23.35 35.81
C ILE A 119 -33.90 -22.22 35.27
N GLN A 120 -32.66 -22.54 34.91
CA GLN A 120 -31.76 -21.59 34.25
C GLN A 120 -32.31 -21.21 32.87
N GLU A 121 -32.67 -19.93 32.69
CA GLU A 121 -32.99 -19.38 31.38
C GLU A 121 -31.75 -19.31 30.49
N GLU A 122 -31.97 -19.46 29.19
CA GLU A 122 -30.91 -19.60 28.21
C GLU A 122 -30.10 -18.31 28.03
N CYS A 123 -28.83 -18.45 27.63
CA CYS A 123 -28.02 -17.34 27.16
C CYS A 123 -28.72 -16.68 25.95
N PRO A 124 -28.82 -15.33 25.88
CA PRO A 124 -29.57 -14.67 24.82
C PRO A 124 -29.09 -15.08 23.41
N PRO A 125 -30.01 -15.28 22.45
CA PRO A 125 -29.66 -15.67 21.08
C PRO A 125 -28.78 -14.65 20.34
N ASP A 126 -28.77 -13.40 20.81
CA ASP A 126 -27.96 -12.29 20.31
C ASP A 126 -26.81 -11.93 21.26
N ASP A 127 -26.04 -12.92 21.72
CA ASP A 127 -24.83 -12.63 22.49
C ASP A 127 -23.80 -11.87 21.61
N PRO A 128 -23.46 -10.61 21.93
CA PRO A 128 -22.44 -9.86 21.20
C PRO A 128 -21.06 -10.54 21.21
N LEU A 129 -20.80 -11.46 22.13
CA LEU A 129 -19.58 -12.30 22.15
C LEU A 129 -19.52 -13.31 20.99
N LEU A 130 -20.65 -13.62 20.34
CA LEU A 130 -20.71 -14.47 19.15
C LEU A 130 -20.44 -13.67 17.86
N ARG A 131 -20.55 -12.34 17.91
CA ARG A 131 -20.33 -11.39 16.80
C ARG A 131 -19.39 -10.23 17.19
N PRO A 132 -18.23 -10.49 17.83
CA PRO A 132 -17.42 -9.42 18.42
C PRO A 132 -16.85 -8.43 17.39
N TRP A 133 -16.79 -8.85 16.12
CA TRP A 133 -16.25 -8.07 15.00
C TRP A 133 -17.29 -7.56 14.02
N GLN A 134 -18.59 -7.77 14.28
CA GLN A 134 -19.64 -7.05 13.55
C GLN A 134 -19.73 -5.64 14.15
N ILE A 135 -18.72 -4.82 13.88
CA ILE A 135 -18.88 -3.37 14.00
C ILE A 135 -19.94 -3.03 12.95
N PRO A 136 -21.11 -2.48 13.33
CA PRO A 136 -22.07 -1.99 12.36
C PRO A 136 -21.44 -0.77 11.66
N TYR A 137 -20.61 -1.02 10.66
CA TYR A 137 -20.15 0.02 9.77
C TYR A 137 -21.38 0.52 8.99
N PRO A 138 -21.70 1.83 9.00
CA PRO A 138 -22.59 2.36 7.98
C PRO A 138 -21.96 2.06 6.62
N ALA A 139 -22.80 1.72 5.64
CA ALA A 139 -22.46 1.15 4.33
C ALA A 139 -21.61 2.06 3.39
N THR A 140 -20.78 2.96 3.93
CA THR A 140 -20.02 3.98 3.19
C THR A 140 -18.50 3.81 3.26
N ALA A 141 -17.96 2.76 3.88
CA ALA A 141 -16.54 2.44 3.84
C ALA A 141 -16.33 1.07 3.15
N MET A 142 -15.73 0.91 1.97
CA MET A 142 -14.99 1.78 1.05
C MET A 142 -15.19 1.24 -0.41
N PRO A 143 -14.58 1.84 -1.46
CA PRO A 143 -13.17 1.53 -1.73
C PRO A 143 -12.32 2.80 -1.93
N ILE A 144 -11.08 2.78 -1.42
CA ILE A 144 -10.02 3.61 -2.02
C ILE A 144 -9.78 3.00 -3.40
N ALA A 145 -10.54 3.48 -4.39
CA ALA A 145 -10.28 3.21 -5.78
C ALA A 145 -8.95 3.88 -6.14
N ALA A 146 -7.85 3.13 -6.04
CA ALA A 146 -6.63 3.48 -6.74
C ALA A 146 -6.90 3.27 -8.25
N THR A 147 -7.52 4.25 -8.90
CA THR A 147 -7.54 4.33 -10.36
C THR A 147 -6.13 4.70 -10.80
N ALA A 148 -5.29 3.68 -10.99
CA ALA A 148 -4.10 3.79 -11.80
C ALA A 148 -4.51 3.82 -13.28
N THR A 149 -5.06 4.95 -13.73
CA THR A 149 -5.41 5.17 -15.14
C THR A 149 -4.67 6.39 -15.66
N HIS A 150 -3.35 6.28 -15.79
CA HIS A 150 -2.59 7.05 -16.78
C HIS A 150 -1.21 6.40 -17.05
N MET A 151 -1.25 5.18 -17.57
CA MET A 151 -0.11 4.62 -18.31
C MET A 151 -0.56 4.41 -19.75
N LEU A 152 0.17 5.05 -20.67
CA LEU A 152 0.09 5.01 -22.13
C LEU A 152 -0.84 6.04 -22.79
N GLN A 153 -0.24 7.14 -23.26
CA GLN A 153 -0.36 7.57 -24.65
C GLN A 153 0.83 8.48 -25.02
N TYR A 154 1.65 7.93 -25.93
CA TYR A 154 2.69 8.47 -26.82
C TYR A 154 3.41 9.79 -26.49
#